data_AF-A0A5K3EPA0-F1
#
_entry.id   AF-A0A5K3EPA0-F1
#
_cell.length_a   1.000
_cell.length_b   1.000
_cell.length_c   1.000
_cell.angle_alpha   90.00
_cell.angle_beta   90.00
_cell.angle_gamma   90.00
#
_symmetry.space_group_name_H-M   'P 1'
#
loop_
_entity.id
_entity.type
_entity.pdbx_description
1 polymer ?
#
loop_
_entity_poly.entity_id
_entity_poly.type
_entity_poly.pdbx_seq_one_letter_code
_entity_poly.pdbx_strand_id
1 'polypeptide(L)'
;MGKVLNVEARMQNRGYVPVALADSESSGSDGVVYLVTGVPGLPTQTVRNFLGGDSAFRSYVKTGILDKQIKGGPYTYFASDNKAFDDMEADTNVGVKLLKDPDRLTYVLRRMIFPLQILLNELNVTLKYDVATANNAFTLEYVRFDLQAETGVNSAIVNGTINVSMFNGGYQCTDGWIYSVDKVFYVQADLERSLCTMPACLSSTTTE
;
A
#
# COMPACT_ATOMS: atom_id res chain seq x y z
N MET A 1 -15.99 23.67 -2.78
CA MET A 1 -14.64 23.07 -2.88
C MET A 1 -14.65 22.16 -4.08
N GLY A 2 -13.89 22.48 -5.13
CA GLY A 2 -13.78 21.63 -6.31
C GLY A 2 -13.11 20.31 -5.95
N LYS A 3 -13.65 19.20 -6.45
CA LYS A 3 -13.03 17.88 -6.31
C LYS A 3 -11.72 17.90 -7.10
N VAL A 4 -10.58 17.85 -6.41
CA VAL A 4 -9.28 17.68 -7.05
C VAL A 4 -9.23 16.27 -7.62
N LEU A 5 -9.21 16.15 -8.95
CA LEU A 5 -8.98 14.87 -9.64
C LEU A 5 -7.48 14.68 -9.78
N ASN A 6 -6.95 13.54 -9.33
CA ASN A 6 -5.55 13.22 -9.53
C ASN A 6 -5.38 12.36 -10.81
N VAL A 7 -4.40 12.72 -11.63
CA VAL A 7 -3.93 12.02 -12.84
C VAL A 7 -2.45 11.67 -12.66
N GLU A 8 -1.95 10.67 -13.36
CA GLU A 8 -0.64 10.07 -13.10
C GLU A 8 0.47 10.84 -13.82
N ALA A 9 1.61 11.11 -13.16
CA ALA A 9 2.66 11.98 -13.68
C ALA A 9 4.07 11.59 -13.27
N ARG A 10 5.08 12.01 -14.04
CA ARG A 10 6.49 11.68 -13.77
C ARG A 10 7.16 12.73 -12.89
N MET A 11 7.87 12.31 -11.85
CA MET A 11 8.75 13.19 -11.05
C MET A 11 10.22 12.74 -11.16
N GLN A 12 11.15 13.70 -11.26
CA GLN A 12 12.58 13.41 -11.39
C GLN A 12 13.05 12.59 -10.17
N ASN A 13 13.68 11.44 -10.43
CA ASN A 13 14.14 10.46 -9.42
C ASN A 13 13.03 9.87 -8.53
N ARG A 14 11.75 10.04 -8.87
CA ARG A 14 10.60 9.63 -8.04
C ARG A 14 9.49 8.93 -8.84
N GLY A 15 9.79 8.27 -9.96
CA GLY A 15 8.82 7.45 -10.69
C GLY A 15 7.53 8.19 -11.09
N TYR A 16 6.40 7.48 -11.08
CA TYR A 16 5.08 8.02 -11.39
C TYR A 16 4.34 8.36 -10.09
N VAL A 17 3.99 9.62 -9.93
CA VAL A 17 3.32 10.22 -8.77
C VAL A 17 1.96 10.78 -9.19
N PRO A 18 0.99 10.92 -8.28
CA PRO A 18 -0.25 11.59 -8.58
C PRO A 18 -0.02 13.10 -8.81
N VAL A 19 -0.70 13.63 -9.80
CA VAL A 19 -0.76 15.04 -10.20
C VAL A 19 -2.20 15.49 -10.14
N ALA A 20 -2.45 16.65 -9.55
CA ALA A 20 -3.79 17.19 -9.43
C ALA A 20 -4.18 17.99 -10.68
N LEU A 21 -5.47 18.01 -11.01
CA LEU A 21 -6.05 19.13 -11.76
C LEU A 21 -5.93 20.40 -10.91
N ALA A 22 -5.14 21.36 -11.40
CA ALA A 22 -4.86 22.59 -10.69
C ALA A 22 -5.92 23.67 -10.95
N ASP A 23 -6.52 23.65 -12.14
CA ASP A 23 -7.58 24.58 -12.51
C ASP A 23 -8.59 23.91 -13.45
N SER A 24 -9.78 24.50 -13.48
CA SER A 24 -10.92 24.09 -14.29
C SER A 24 -10.68 24.22 -15.80
N GLU A 25 -11.55 23.55 -16.54
CA GLU A 25 -11.58 23.50 -18.00
C GLU A 25 -11.65 24.90 -18.63
N SER A 26 -10.73 25.17 -19.55
CA SER A 26 -10.90 26.22 -20.55
C SER A 26 -11.28 25.56 -21.87
N SER A 27 -12.53 25.74 -22.29
CA SER A 27 -13.03 25.24 -23.56
C SER A 27 -12.72 26.23 -24.69
N GLY A 28 -12.04 25.73 -25.72
CA GLY A 28 -11.81 26.43 -26.98
C GLY A 28 -12.66 25.84 -28.11
N SER A 29 -12.58 26.43 -29.31
CA SER A 29 -13.26 25.94 -30.51
C SER A 29 -12.93 24.48 -30.85
N ASP A 30 -11.73 24.01 -30.48
CA ASP A 30 -11.16 22.74 -30.95
C ASP A 30 -10.80 21.78 -29.80
N GLY A 31 -11.28 22.03 -28.59
CA GLY A 31 -11.09 21.11 -27.47
C GLY A 31 -11.17 21.76 -26.10
N VAL A 32 -10.77 20.98 -25.10
CA VAL A 32 -10.81 21.33 -23.69
C VAL A 32 -9.39 21.26 -23.12
N VAL A 33 -8.98 22.30 -22.41
CA VAL A 33 -7.68 22.36 -21.73
C VAL A 33 -7.88 22.26 -20.22
N TYR A 34 -7.15 21.35 -19.59
CA TYR A 34 -7.05 21.24 -18.13
C TYR A 34 -5.65 21.64 -17.69
N LEU A 35 -5.56 22.47 -16.63
CA LEU A 35 -4.29 22.74 -15.97
C LEU A 35 -3.98 21.63 -14.97
N VAL A 36 -2.76 21.12 -15.01
CA VAL A 36 -2.29 20.03 -14.14
C VAL A 36 -1.07 20.47 -13.33
N THR A 37 -0.89 19.94 -12.11
CA THR A 37 0.25 20.27 -11.23
C THR A 37 1.57 19.60 -11.62
N GLY A 38 1.60 18.81 -12.70
CA GLY A 38 2.80 18.15 -13.22
C GLY A 38 2.55 17.43 -14.54
N VAL A 39 3.57 16.76 -15.08
CA VAL A 39 3.53 16.19 -16.45
C VAL A 39 2.99 14.77 -16.41
N PRO A 40 1.83 14.49 -17.03
CA PRO A 40 1.27 13.15 -17.01
C PRO A 40 2.17 12.11 -17.66
N GLY A 41 2.13 10.87 -17.19
CA GLY A 41 2.90 9.79 -17.78
C GLY A 41 2.44 8.40 -17.35
N LEU A 42 2.80 7.39 -18.14
CA LEU A 42 2.40 6.00 -17.92
C LEU A 42 3.49 5.19 -17.21
N PRO A 43 3.16 4.41 -16.16
CA PRO A 43 4.14 3.56 -15.47
C PRO A 43 4.79 2.54 -16.42
N THR A 44 6.09 2.29 -16.22
CA THR A 44 6.88 1.37 -17.07
C THR A 44 7.48 0.18 -16.31
N GLN A 45 7.42 0.20 -14.98
CA GLN A 45 8.00 -0.83 -14.12
C GLN A 45 6.90 -1.50 -13.30
N THR A 46 7.07 -2.79 -13.03
CA THR A 46 6.30 -3.51 -12.02
C THR A 46 6.71 -3.08 -10.61
N VAL A 47 5.88 -3.33 -9.61
CA VAL A 47 6.17 -3.08 -8.20
C VAL A 47 7.46 -3.80 -7.78
N ARG A 48 7.66 -5.04 -8.26
CA ARG A 48 8.91 -5.78 -8.03
C ARG A 48 10.14 -5.05 -8.57
N ASN A 49 10.09 -4.58 -9.81
CA ASN A 49 11.24 -3.93 -10.42
C ASN A 49 11.52 -2.56 -9.78
N PHE A 50 10.47 -1.81 -9.46
CA PHE A 50 10.58 -0.52 -8.79
C PHE A 50 11.23 -0.66 -7.41
N LEU A 51 10.71 -1.54 -6.55
CA LEU A 51 11.27 -1.79 -5.22
C LEU A 51 12.64 -2.48 -5.29
N GLY A 52 12.87 -3.35 -6.27
CA GLY A 52 14.15 -4.03 -6.48
C GLY A 52 15.28 -3.10 -6.93
N GLY A 53 14.95 -1.94 -7.52
CA GLY A 53 15.91 -0.90 -7.87
C GLY A 53 16.35 -0.03 -6.70
N ASP A 54 15.68 -0.11 -5.55
CA ASP A 54 15.97 0.70 -4.37
C ASP A 54 16.47 -0.16 -3.19
N SER A 55 17.71 0.10 -2.79
CA SER A 55 18.38 -0.59 -1.68
C SER A 55 17.64 -0.47 -0.33
N ALA A 56 16.79 0.55 -0.16
CA ALA A 56 15.97 0.75 1.03
C ALA A 56 14.91 -0.34 1.24
N PHE A 57 14.52 -1.08 0.20
CA PHE A 57 13.45 -2.09 0.26
C PHE A 57 13.96 -3.53 0.10
N ARG A 58 15.28 -3.76 0.18
CA ARG A 58 15.87 -5.10 -0.03
C ARG A 58 15.26 -6.16 0.90
N SER A 59 14.97 -5.83 2.16
CA SER A 59 14.41 -6.79 3.12
C SER A 59 12.98 -7.15 2.74
N TYR A 60 12.17 -6.17 2.35
CA TYR A 60 10.80 -6.37 1.85
C TYR A 60 10.77 -7.24 0.60
N VAL A 61 11.59 -6.93 -0.41
CA VAL A 61 11.67 -7.73 -1.65
C VAL A 61 12.09 -9.17 -1.37
N LYS A 62 13.04 -9.39 -0.45
CA LYS A 62 13.51 -10.73 -0.06
C LYS A 62 12.44 -11.62 0.59
N THR A 63 11.36 -11.04 1.13
CA THR A 63 10.24 -11.83 1.69
C THR A 63 9.51 -12.65 0.63
N GLY A 64 9.64 -12.29 -0.66
CA GLY A 64 8.90 -12.92 -1.76
C GLY A 64 7.40 -12.61 -1.76
N ILE A 65 6.92 -11.67 -0.93
CA ILE A 65 5.48 -11.36 -0.87
C ILE A 65 4.93 -10.88 -2.21
N LEU A 66 5.73 -10.16 -2.99
CA LEU A 66 5.36 -9.66 -4.31
C LEU A 66 5.08 -10.81 -5.29
N ASP A 67 5.75 -11.96 -5.14
CA ASP A 67 5.52 -13.15 -6.00
C ASP A 67 4.22 -13.85 -5.61
N LYS A 68 3.85 -13.76 -4.34
CA LYS A 68 2.63 -14.37 -3.79
C LYS A 68 1.35 -13.59 -4.11
N GLN A 69 1.47 -12.39 -4.71
CA GLN A 69 0.33 -11.50 -5.03
C GLN A 69 0.17 -11.20 -6.53
N ILE A 70 0.70 -12.06 -7.41
CA ILE A 70 0.63 -11.84 -8.87
C ILE A 70 -0.79 -12.04 -9.44
N LYS A 71 -1.73 -12.66 -8.70
CA LYS A 71 -3.09 -12.98 -9.18
C LYS A 71 -4.16 -12.07 -8.56
N GLY A 72 -4.67 -11.08 -9.29
CA GLY A 72 -5.91 -10.39 -8.89
C GLY A 72 -6.07 -8.90 -9.22
N GLY A 73 -5.15 -8.28 -9.96
CA GLY A 73 -5.27 -6.89 -10.43
C GLY A 73 -4.23 -5.96 -9.81
N PRO A 74 -4.26 -4.65 -10.13
CA PRO A 74 -3.34 -3.73 -9.49
C PRO A 74 -3.66 -3.62 -8.00
N TYR A 75 -2.68 -3.92 -7.16
CA TYR A 75 -2.79 -3.78 -5.70
C TYR A 75 -2.21 -2.46 -5.23
N THR A 76 -2.64 -1.98 -4.06
CA THR A 76 -1.86 -0.99 -3.31
C THR A 76 -1.00 -1.69 -2.29
N TYR A 77 0.31 -1.48 -2.34
CA TYR A 77 1.32 -2.02 -1.43
C TYR A 77 1.77 -0.94 -0.47
N PHE A 78 1.65 -1.19 0.82
CA PHE A 78 2.41 -0.45 1.83
C PHE A 78 3.71 -1.22 2.03
N ALA A 79 4.77 -0.75 1.37
CA ALA A 79 6.06 -1.40 1.32
C ALA A 79 6.93 -0.90 2.48
N SER A 80 7.35 -1.82 3.35
CA SER A 80 8.19 -1.49 4.48
C SER A 80 9.66 -1.35 4.08
N ASP A 81 10.33 -0.31 4.57
CA ASP A 81 11.77 -0.15 4.37
C ASP A 81 12.58 -1.16 5.22
N ASN A 82 13.90 -1.18 5.04
CA ASN A 82 14.79 -2.06 5.81
C ASN A 82 14.71 -1.80 7.32
N LYS A 83 14.52 -0.54 7.73
CA LYS A 83 14.45 -0.18 9.14
C LYS A 83 13.27 -0.87 9.82
N ALA A 84 12.13 -0.98 9.14
CA ALA A 84 10.97 -1.71 9.64
C ALA A 84 11.27 -3.18 9.95
N PHE A 85 12.12 -3.83 9.14
CA PHE A 85 12.56 -5.21 9.39
C PHE A 85 13.61 -5.29 10.50
N ASP A 86 14.52 -4.32 10.58
CA ASP A 86 15.47 -4.21 11.70
C ASP A 86 14.71 -4.04 13.03
N ASP A 87 13.64 -3.23 13.04
CA ASP A 87 12.74 -3.05 14.19
C ASP A 87 11.99 -4.36 14.54
N MET A 88 11.58 -5.15 13.54
CA MET A 88 11.01 -6.49 13.79
C MET A 88 12.03 -7.44 14.42
N GLU A 89 13.29 -7.42 13.98
CA GLU A 89 14.35 -8.25 14.57
C GLU A 89 14.66 -7.85 16.02
N ALA A 90 14.60 -6.56 16.33
CA ALA A 90 14.78 -6.02 17.67
C ALA A 90 13.61 -6.34 18.63
N ASP A 91 12.40 -6.55 18.10
CA ASP A 91 11.23 -6.94 18.88
C ASP A 91 11.26 -8.44 19.24
N THR A 92 11.72 -8.72 20.45
CA THR A 92 11.85 -10.09 20.98
C THR A 92 10.50 -10.74 21.34
N ASN A 93 9.43 -9.95 21.48
CA ASN A 93 8.14 -10.46 21.91
C ASN A 93 7.31 -11.00 20.74
N VAL A 94 7.31 -10.28 19.61
CA VAL A 94 6.46 -10.58 18.46
C VAL A 94 7.26 -10.63 17.16
N GLY A 95 7.95 -9.54 16.81
CA GLY A 95 8.64 -9.39 15.52
C GLY A 95 9.58 -10.55 15.18
N VAL A 96 10.51 -10.91 16.06
CA VAL A 96 11.48 -11.99 15.81
C VAL A 96 10.81 -13.36 15.66
N LYS A 97 9.66 -13.58 16.32
CA LYS A 97 8.92 -14.84 16.23
C LYS A 97 8.19 -14.94 14.90
N LEU A 98 7.61 -13.84 14.43
CA LEU A 98 6.99 -13.76 13.10
C LEU A 98 8.03 -13.93 12.00
N LEU A 99 9.21 -13.33 12.12
CA LEU A 99 10.29 -13.52 11.14
C LEU A 99 10.75 -14.98 11.00
N LYS A 100 10.57 -15.79 12.05
CA LYS A 100 10.88 -17.23 12.06
C LYS A 100 9.73 -18.12 11.57
N ASP A 101 8.54 -17.57 11.39
CA ASP A 101 7.34 -18.27 10.93
C ASP A 101 6.92 -17.71 9.54
N PRO A 102 7.30 -18.38 8.44
CA PRO A 102 7.04 -17.88 7.09
C PRO A 102 5.56 -17.69 6.75
N ASP A 103 4.67 -18.51 7.31
CA ASP A 103 3.23 -18.44 7.03
C ASP A 103 2.61 -17.24 7.74
N ARG A 104 2.97 -17.02 9.01
CA ARG A 104 2.54 -15.84 9.77
C ARG A 104 3.15 -14.56 9.23
N LEU A 105 4.43 -14.57 8.85
CA LEU A 105 5.05 -13.42 8.19
C LEU A 105 4.32 -13.09 6.89
N THR A 106 3.97 -14.10 6.08
CA THR A 106 3.18 -13.88 4.86
C THR A 106 1.82 -13.26 5.17
N TYR A 107 1.11 -13.75 6.18
CA TYR A 107 -0.17 -13.19 6.62
C TYR A 107 -0.03 -11.71 7.03
N VAL A 108 0.98 -11.38 7.83
CA VAL A 108 1.26 -10.01 8.25
C VAL A 108 1.58 -9.11 7.04
N LEU A 109 2.41 -9.56 6.12
CA LEU A 109 2.74 -8.77 4.92
C LEU A 109 1.53 -8.58 4.01
N ARG A 110 0.63 -9.57 3.91
CA ARG A 110 -0.65 -9.45 3.19
C ARG A 110 -1.59 -8.40 3.80
N ARG A 111 -1.52 -8.16 5.12
CA ARG A 111 -2.27 -7.07 5.77
C ARG A 111 -1.90 -5.69 5.22
N MET A 112 -0.68 -5.56 4.69
CA MET A 112 -0.14 -4.33 4.14
C MET A 112 -0.40 -4.18 2.65
N ILE A 113 -1.19 -5.07 2.06
CA ILE A 113 -1.52 -5.09 0.64
C ILE A 113 -3.03 -4.99 0.52
N PHE A 114 -3.50 -4.14 -0.39
CA PHE A 114 -4.92 -3.86 -0.56
C PHE A 114 -5.33 -4.21 -1.99
N PRO A 115 -6.39 -5.02 -2.20
CA PRO A 115 -6.88 -5.44 -3.51
C PRO A 115 -7.71 -4.35 -4.21
N LEU A 116 -7.34 -3.08 -4.01
CA LEU A 116 -7.93 -1.91 -4.64
C LEU A 116 -6.89 -0.80 -4.73
N GLN A 117 -7.08 0.09 -5.71
CA GLN A 117 -6.29 1.31 -5.82
C GLN A 117 -6.70 2.29 -4.72
N ILE A 118 -5.73 2.70 -3.90
CA ILE A 118 -5.92 3.67 -2.83
C ILE A 118 -5.08 4.89 -3.16
N LEU A 119 -5.74 6.01 -3.41
CA LEU A 119 -5.10 7.31 -3.57
C LEU A 119 -5.40 8.14 -2.32
N LEU A 120 -4.45 8.24 -1.39
CA LEU A 120 -4.70 8.92 -0.10
C LEU A 120 -5.19 10.36 -0.27
N ASN A 121 -4.68 11.10 -1.27
CA ASN A 121 -5.10 12.47 -1.58
C ASN A 121 -6.55 12.59 -2.09
N GLU A 122 -7.20 11.49 -2.48
CA GLU A 122 -8.60 11.47 -2.89
C GLU A 122 -9.55 11.14 -1.75
N LEU A 123 -9.02 10.66 -0.63
CA LEU A 123 -9.81 10.34 0.56
C LEU A 123 -10.13 11.63 1.33
N ASN A 124 -11.36 11.71 1.85
CA ASN A 124 -11.75 12.81 2.72
C ASN A 124 -11.09 12.67 4.10
N VAL A 125 -10.33 13.70 4.49
CA VAL A 125 -9.60 13.76 5.77
C VAL A 125 -10.48 13.84 7.02
N THR A 126 -11.78 14.09 6.87
CA THR A 126 -12.71 14.10 8.01
C THR A 126 -13.32 12.72 8.29
N LEU A 127 -13.02 11.72 7.46
CA LEU A 127 -13.60 10.39 7.54
C LEU A 127 -12.55 9.33 7.92
N LYS A 128 -13.05 8.24 8.50
CA LYS A 128 -12.30 7.01 8.77
C LYS A 128 -12.73 5.94 7.77
N TYR A 129 -11.78 5.16 7.27
CA TYR A 129 -12.04 4.12 6.28
C TYR A 129 -11.60 2.78 6.82
N ASP A 130 -12.50 1.80 6.80
CA ASP A 130 -12.16 0.41 7.03
C ASP A 130 -11.84 -0.23 5.68
N VAL A 131 -10.56 -0.50 5.42
CA VAL A 131 -10.06 -0.91 4.10
C VAL A 131 -9.73 -2.40 4.12
N ALA A 132 -10.34 -3.15 3.20
CA ALA A 132 -10.11 -4.58 3.06
C ALA A 132 -8.66 -4.87 2.66
N THR A 133 -7.99 -5.75 3.38
CA THR A 133 -6.61 -6.16 3.03
C THR A 133 -6.61 -7.37 2.09
N ALA A 134 -5.45 -7.78 1.61
CA ALA A 134 -5.31 -9.02 0.84
C ALA A 134 -5.59 -10.29 1.68
N ASN A 135 -5.74 -10.15 3.00
CA ASN A 135 -6.25 -11.21 3.87
C ASN A 135 -7.78 -11.29 3.90
N ASN A 136 -8.51 -10.32 3.34
CA ASN A 136 -9.97 -10.24 3.44
C ASN A 136 -10.67 -11.51 2.91
N ALA A 137 -10.15 -12.09 1.83
CA ALA A 137 -10.66 -13.34 1.27
C ALA A 137 -10.49 -14.57 2.19
N PHE A 138 -9.61 -14.51 3.19
CA PHE A 138 -9.30 -15.62 4.10
C PHE A 138 -9.82 -15.39 5.52
N THR A 139 -9.74 -14.15 6.01
CA THR A 139 -10.05 -13.81 7.41
C THR A 139 -11.00 -12.65 7.59
N LEU A 140 -11.55 -12.08 6.50
CA LEU A 140 -12.35 -10.85 6.52
C LEU A 140 -11.61 -9.68 7.19
N GLU A 141 -10.29 -9.65 7.06
CA GLU A 141 -9.47 -8.62 7.69
C GLU A 141 -9.64 -7.25 7.00
N TYR A 142 -9.81 -6.23 7.83
CA TYR A 142 -9.81 -4.82 7.45
C TYR A 142 -8.76 -4.09 8.30
N VAL A 143 -8.21 -3.03 7.72
CA VAL A 143 -7.32 -2.10 8.41
C VAL A 143 -7.97 -0.73 8.39
N ARG A 144 -8.03 -0.09 9.55
CA ARG A 144 -8.62 1.24 9.69
C ARG A 144 -7.60 2.31 9.36
N PHE A 145 -7.97 3.20 8.44
CA PHE A 145 -7.23 4.42 8.14
C PHE A 145 -7.91 5.60 8.82
N ASP A 146 -7.15 6.31 9.65
CA ASP A 146 -7.52 7.62 10.19
C ASP A 146 -6.81 8.69 9.36
N LEU A 147 -7.56 9.43 8.55
CA LEU A 147 -6.97 10.36 7.59
C LEU A 147 -6.66 11.69 8.27
N GLN A 148 -5.53 12.28 7.90
CA GLN A 148 -5.10 13.59 8.35
C GLN A 148 -4.47 14.35 7.19
N ALA A 149 -4.37 15.68 7.32
CA ALA A 149 -3.64 16.51 6.38
C ALA A 149 -2.27 16.86 6.99
N GLU A 150 -1.20 16.51 6.31
CA GLU A 150 0.18 16.78 6.70
C GLU A 150 0.86 17.57 5.58
N THR A 151 1.29 18.80 5.85
CA THR A 151 2.00 19.66 4.87
C THR A 151 1.25 19.87 3.54
N GLY A 152 -0.08 19.81 3.55
CA GLY A 152 -0.92 20.01 2.36
C GLY A 152 -1.16 18.75 1.52
N VAL A 153 -0.70 17.59 1.98
CA VAL A 153 -1.06 16.27 1.42
C VAL A 153 -1.75 15.42 2.46
N ASN A 154 -2.54 14.44 2.03
CA ASN A 154 -3.19 13.52 2.94
C ASN A 154 -2.19 12.47 3.43
N SER A 155 -2.28 12.13 4.71
CA SER A 155 -1.65 10.97 5.29
C SER A 155 -2.67 10.12 6.05
N ALA A 156 -2.40 8.82 6.17
CA ALA A 156 -3.23 7.88 6.89
C ALA A 156 -2.47 7.40 8.13
N ILE A 157 -3.05 7.59 9.31
CA ILE A 157 -2.64 6.89 10.51
C ILE A 157 -3.32 5.53 10.51
N VAL A 158 -2.52 4.49 10.34
CA VAL A 158 -2.95 3.11 10.36
C VAL A 158 -2.77 2.54 11.76
N ASN A 159 -3.84 1.91 12.28
CA ASN A 159 -3.86 1.31 13.62
C ASN A 159 -3.35 2.25 14.73
N GLY A 160 -3.56 3.56 14.58
CA GLY A 160 -3.20 4.59 15.55
C GLY A 160 -1.71 4.90 15.68
N THR A 161 -0.81 4.18 15.00
CA THR A 161 0.65 4.27 15.27
C THR A 161 1.54 4.34 14.03
N ILE A 162 1.01 4.03 12.86
CA ILE A 162 1.78 3.95 11.63
C ILE A 162 1.34 5.07 10.70
N ASN A 163 2.22 6.02 10.41
CA ASN A 163 1.92 7.12 9.50
C ASN A 163 2.30 6.73 8.08
N VAL A 164 1.31 6.74 7.18
CA VAL A 164 1.51 6.54 5.74
C VAL A 164 1.24 7.87 5.06
N SER A 165 2.29 8.54 4.61
CA SER A 165 2.18 9.89 4.03
C SER A 165 2.53 9.91 2.56
N MET A 166 1.77 10.70 1.80
CA MET A 166 2.11 11.02 0.41
C MET A 166 3.37 11.90 0.28
N PHE A 167 3.82 12.51 1.38
CA PHE A 167 5.05 13.32 1.39
C PHE A 167 6.29 12.50 1.01
N ASN A 168 6.33 11.23 1.46
CA ASN A 168 7.38 10.27 1.11
C ASN A 168 7.08 9.52 -0.22
N GLY A 169 5.95 9.85 -0.85
CA GLY A 169 5.53 9.38 -2.17
C GLY A 169 4.43 8.32 -2.14
N GLY A 170 3.53 8.43 -3.12
CA GLY A 170 2.72 7.32 -3.63
C GLY A 170 3.18 7.06 -5.07
N TYR A 171 3.72 5.87 -5.34
CA TYR A 171 4.32 5.54 -6.62
C TYR A 171 3.46 4.56 -7.38
N GLN A 172 3.15 4.88 -8.62
CA GLN A 172 2.46 3.97 -9.51
C GLN A 172 3.43 3.09 -10.30
N CYS A 173 3.08 1.83 -10.38
CA CYS A 173 3.70 0.78 -11.17
C CYS A 173 2.67 0.16 -12.13
N THR A 174 3.12 -0.63 -13.10
CA THR A 174 2.26 -1.25 -14.11
C THR A 174 1.24 -2.24 -13.53
N ASP A 175 1.53 -2.77 -12.35
CA ASP A 175 0.77 -3.81 -11.64
C ASP A 175 0.38 -3.38 -10.21
N GLY A 176 0.45 -2.08 -9.88
CA GLY A 176 0.01 -1.61 -8.58
C GLY A 176 0.49 -0.22 -8.18
N TRP A 177 0.18 0.15 -6.95
CA TRP A 177 0.55 1.39 -6.29
C TRP A 177 1.40 1.08 -5.06
N ILE A 178 2.31 1.97 -4.70
CA ILE A 178 3.24 1.77 -3.59
C ILE A 178 3.22 3.00 -2.69
N TYR A 179 3.11 2.77 -1.39
CA TYR A 179 3.43 3.74 -0.35
C TYR A 179 4.56 3.18 0.51
N SER A 180 5.57 4.00 0.79
CA SER A 180 6.64 3.61 1.71
C SER A 180 6.15 3.75 3.16
N VAL A 181 6.48 2.77 4.00
CA VAL A 181 6.21 2.78 5.43
C VAL A 181 7.43 2.34 6.21
N ASP A 182 7.60 2.85 7.43
CA ASP A 182 8.75 2.59 8.31
C ASP A 182 8.48 1.46 9.32
N LYS A 183 7.33 0.79 9.20
CA LYS A 183 6.87 -0.27 10.12
C LYS A 183 6.17 -1.39 9.36
N VAL A 184 6.21 -2.59 9.92
CA VAL A 184 5.40 -3.74 9.48
C VAL A 184 4.16 -3.84 10.39
N PHE A 185 2.98 -4.15 9.83
CA PHE A 185 1.69 -4.00 10.50
C PHE A 185 1.35 -5.19 11.41
N TYR A 186 2.30 -5.67 12.19
CA TYR A 186 2.10 -6.81 13.08
C TYR A 186 1.60 -6.40 14.46
N VAL A 187 0.88 -7.32 15.11
CA VAL A 187 0.38 -7.19 16.48
C VAL A 187 0.61 -8.49 17.24
N GLN A 188 0.57 -8.42 18.58
CA GLN A 188 0.72 -9.60 19.45
C GLN A 188 -0.20 -10.77 19.04
N ALA A 189 -1.43 -10.47 18.63
CA ALA A 189 -2.40 -11.49 18.22
C ALA A 189 -1.97 -12.30 16.99
N ASP A 190 -1.05 -11.81 16.16
CA ASP A 190 -0.60 -12.51 14.94
C ASP A 190 0.18 -13.79 15.24
N LEU A 191 0.70 -13.95 16.46
CA LEU A 191 1.38 -15.17 16.91
C LEU A 191 0.43 -16.36 17.03
N GLU A 192 -0.86 -16.11 17.20
CA GLU A 192 -1.86 -17.15 17.52
C GLU A 192 -3.10 -17.09 16.62
N ARG A 193 -3.32 -15.97 15.92
CA ARG A 193 -4.48 -15.77 15.05
C ARG A 193 -4.58 -16.87 13.99
N SER A 194 -5.82 -17.29 13.70
CA SER A 194 -6.09 -18.20 12.60
C SER A 194 -5.78 -17.51 11.27
N LEU A 195 -5.02 -18.19 10.41
CA LEU A 195 -4.64 -17.67 9.09
C LEU A 195 -5.78 -17.82 8.06
N CYS A 196 -6.81 -18.59 8.38
CA CYS A 196 -8.06 -18.59 7.64
C CYS A 196 -9.26 -18.89 8.53
N THR A 197 -10.34 -18.12 8.38
CA THR A 197 -11.61 -18.31 9.09
C THR A 197 -12.78 -18.58 8.13
N MET A 198 -12.54 -18.46 6.82
CA MET A 198 -13.55 -18.73 5.80
C MET A 198 -13.79 -20.24 5.62
N PRO A 199 -15.06 -20.68 5.41
CA PRO A 199 -15.39 -22.10 5.21
C PRO A 199 -14.62 -22.76 4.05
N ALA A 200 -14.30 -22.00 3.00
CA ALA A 200 -13.55 -22.48 1.83
C ALA A 200 -12.10 -22.91 2.16
N CYS A 201 -11.57 -22.57 3.33
CA CYS A 201 -10.27 -23.06 3.78
C CYS A 201 -10.34 -24.38 4.55
N LEU A 202 -11.52 -24.77 5.05
CA LEU A 202 -11.72 -26.03 5.77
C LEU A 202 -11.84 -27.23 4.82
N SER A 203 -11.99 -27.00 3.51
CA SER A 203 -12.14 -28.05 2.50
C SER A 203 -10.83 -28.64 1.99
N SER A 204 -9.65 -28.16 2.42
CA SER A 204 -8.36 -28.70 1.95
C SER A 204 -7.73 -29.74 2.88
N THR A 205 -8.40 -30.15 3.95
CA THR A 205 -7.92 -31.16 4.92
C THR A 205 -8.66 -32.50 4.88
N THR A 206 -9.42 -32.77 3.81
CA THR A 206 -9.92 -34.13 3.53
C THR A 206 -9.03 -34.82 2.50
N THR A 207 -8.07 -35.59 3.02
CA THR A 207 -7.54 -36.87 2.51
C THR A 207 -7.46 -37.08 0.99
N GLU A 208 -6.23 -37.19 0.49
CA GLU A 208 -5.74 -38.37 -0.24
C GLU A 208 -4.38 -38.80 0.31
#